data_AF-A0ABC9Z289-F1
#
_entry.id   AF-A0ABC9Z289-F1
#
_cell.length_a   1.000
_cell.length_b   1.000
_cell.length_c   1.000
_cell.angle_alpha   90.00
_cell.angle_beta   90.00
_cell.angle_gamma   90.00
#
_symmetry.space_group_name_H-M   'P 1'
#
loop_
_entity.id
_entity.type
_entity.pdbx_description
1 polymer ?
#
loop_
_entity_poly.entity_id
_entity_poly.type
_entity_poly.pdbx_seq_one_letter_code
_entity_poly.pdbx_strand_id
1 'polypeptide(L)'
;MSLIPGASAIGRGFNILGTYDAKSLTWQVINLGPVSSTWEFKPTGSTYEVPENARPVEWTHTTGTSYVYNTVEQFQSHFSQNAGVKASYGGFSGQFDLAYNKTVNTDQS
;
A
#
# COMPACT_ATOMS: atom_id res chain seq x y z
N MET A 1 -20.44 13.15 -8.40
CA MET A 1 -19.99 12.25 -7.33
C MET A 1 -18.64 11.70 -7.73
N SER A 2 -17.78 11.36 -6.77
CA SER A 2 -16.42 10.90 -7.04
C SER A 2 -16.26 9.46 -6.60
N LEU A 3 -15.49 8.67 -7.36
CA LEU A 3 -15.11 7.32 -6.98
C LEU A 3 -14.40 7.33 -5.62
N ILE A 4 -14.66 6.32 -4.79
CA ILE A 4 -13.99 6.18 -3.50
C ILE A 4 -12.46 6.17 -3.67
N PRO A 5 -11.72 6.97 -2.89
CA PRO A 5 -10.26 6.97 -2.94
C PRO A 5 -9.67 5.57 -2.75
N GLY A 6 -8.65 5.24 -3.52
CA GLY A 6 -8.00 3.93 -3.50
C GLY A 6 -8.69 2.85 -4.32
N ALA A 7 -9.91 3.08 -4.85
CA ALA A 7 -10.57 2.12 -5.75
C ALA A 7 -9.71 1.76 -6.96
N SER A 8 -8.93 2.71 -7.50
CA SER A 8 -8.03 2.46 -8.63
C SER A 8 -6.87 1.52 -8.33
N ALA A 9 -6.56 1.26 -7.05
CA ALA A 9 -5.51 0.34 -6.64
C ALA A 9 -6.00 -1.09 -6.40
N ILE A 10 -7.30 -1.27 -6.12
CA ILE A 10 -7.88 -2.59 -5.82
C ILE A 10 -7.92 -3.43 -7.10
N GLY A 11 -7.55 -4.71 -6.99
CA GLY A 11 -7.58 -5.64 -8.11
C GLY A 11 -6.45 -5.46 -9.11
N ARG A 12 -5.45 -4.62 -8.82
CA ARG A 12 -4.20 -4.54 -9.59
C ARG A 12 -3.14 -5.48 -9.04
N GLY A 13 -2.24 -5.92 -9.90
CA GLY A 13 -0.98 -6.50 -9.46
C GLY A 13 -0.11 -5.46 -8.77
N PHE A 14 0.85 -5.92 -7.97
CA PHE A 14 1.81 -5.05 -7.29
C PHE A 14 3.22 -5.59 -7.52
N ASN A 15 4.14 -4.72 -7.96
CA ASN A 15 5.54 -5.07 -8.09
C ASN A 15 6.20 -5.13 -6.71
N ILE A 16 6.31 -6.34 -6.17
CA ILE A 16 6.92 -6.59 -4.85
C ILE A 16 8.39 -6.18 -4.77
N LEU A 17 9.11 -6.04 -5.89
CA LEU A 17 10.50 -5.58 -5.90
C LEU A 17 10.62 -4.05 -5.96
N GLY A 18 9.49 -3.35 -6.17
CA GLY A 18 9.43 -1.89 -6.23
C GLY A 18 9.32 -1.23 -4.85
N THR A 19 8.93 0.05 -4.85
CA THR A 19 8.66 0.82 -3.62
C THR A 19 7.25 0.54 -3.09
N TYR A 20 7.03 0.69 -1.79
CA TYR A 20 5.69 0.60 -1.18
C TYR A 20 4.88 1.87 -1.48
N ASP A 21 4.54 2.06 -2.75
CA ASP A 21 3.85 3.24 -3.27
C ASP A 21 2.89 2.86 -4.42
N ALA A 22 1.92 3.72 -4.71
CA ALA A 22 0.98 3.53 -5.81
C ALA A 22 1.68 3.38 -7.19
N LYS A 23 2.92 3.89 -7.34
CA LYS A 23 3.75 3.67 -8.54
C LYS A 23 4.14 2.21 -8.79
N SER A 24 4.09 1.36 -7.78
CA SER A 24 4.38 -0.07 -7.91
C SER A 24 3.14 -0.89 -8.29
N LEU A 25 1.98 -0.26 -8.47
CA LEU A 25 0.80 -0.91 -9.03
C LEU A 25 1.04 -1.23 -10.51
N THR A 26 0.77 -2.47 -10.90
CA THR A 26 0.93 -2.94 -12.28
C THR A 26 -0.44 -2.92 -13.00
N TRP A 27 -0.72 -3.93 -13.83
CA TRP A 27 -1.96 -4.03 -14.59
C TRP A 27 -3.14 -4.45 -13.70
N GLN A 28 -4.35 -4.12 -14.16
CA GLN A 28 -5.59 -4.59 -13.55
C GLN A 28 -5.74 -6.10 -13.79
N VAL A 29 -5.86 -6.86 -12.71
CA VAL A 29 -6.10 -8.31 -12.72
C VAL A 29 -7.58 -8.62 -12.51
N ILE A 30 -8.25 -7.88 -11.63
CA ILE A 30 -9.68 -8.07 -11.30
C ILE A 30 -10.45 -6.83 -11.69
N ASN A 31 -11.51 -6.97 -12.50
CA ASN A 31 -12.40 -5.85 -12.79
C ASN A 31 -13.32 -5.57 -11.59
N LEU A 32 -13.35 -4.31 -11.16
CA LEU A 32 -14.18 -3.87 -10.03
C LEU A 32 -15.67 -3.76 -10.38
N GLY A 33 -16.00 -3.79 -11.67
CA GLY A 33 -17.38 -3.68 -12.14
C GLY A 33 -17.89 -2.23 -12.15
N PRO A 34 -19.16 -2.02 -12.54
CA PRO A 34 -19.79 -0.71 -12.50
C PRO A 34 -19.95 -0.22 -11.06
N VAL A 35 -20.23 1.07 -10.92
CA VAL A 35 -20.68 1.63 -9.63
C VAL A 35 -21.98 0.95 -9.25
N SER A 36 -22.01 0.35 -8.06
CA SER A 36 -23.16 -0.39 -7.55
C SER A 36 -23.84 0.35 -6.40
N SER A 37 -23.08 1.10 -5.61
CA SER A 37 -23.59 1.82 -4.43
C SER A 37 -22.85 3.11 -4.17
N THR A 38 -23.40 3.92 -3.27
CA THR A 38 -22.74 5.09 -2.71
C THR A 38 -22.45 4.86 -1.23
N TRP A 39 -21.35 5.42 -0.75
CA TRP A 39 -20.94 5.34 0.64
C TRP A 39 -20.62 6.73 1.17
N GLU A 40 -21.21 7.07 2.31
CA GLU A 40 -20.96 8.32 3.01
C GLU A 40 -19.84 8.12 4.04
N PHE A 41 -18.76 8.87 3.89
CA PHE A 41 -17.72 8.95 4.91
C PHE A 41 -18.15 9.93 6.00
N LYS A 42 -18.76 9.40 7.07
CA LYS A 42 -19.32 10.17 8.19
C LYS A 42 -18.39 11.24 8.79
N PRO A 43 -17.05 11.02 8.92
CA PRO A 43 -16.16 12.03 9.47
C PRO A 43 -16.06 13.32 8.64
N THR A 44 -16.26 13.27 7.32
CA THR A 44 -16.21 14.44 6.45
C THR A 44 -17.55 14.77 5.78
N GLY A 45 -18.56 13.91 5.93
CA GLY A 45 -19.86 14.01 5.23
C GLY A 45 -19.76 13.84 3.71
N SER A 46 -18.61 13.39 3.20
CA SER A 46 -18.40 13.23 1.76
C SER A 46 -19.00 11.91 1.28
N THR A 47 -19.78 11.96 0.19
CA THR A 47 -20.36 10.76 -0.44
C THR A 47 -19.52 10.33 -1.64
N TYR A 48 -19.15 9.05 -1.66
CA TYR A 48 -18.33 8.43 -2.69
C TYR A 48 -19.09 7.32 -3.42
N GLU A 49 -18.73 7.09 -4.68
CA GLU A 49 -19.20 5.96 -5.47
C GLU A 49 -18.34 4.72 -5.20
N VAL A 50 -19.01 3.58 -5.00
CA VAL A 50 -18.39 2.28 -4.68
C VAL A 50 -18.69 1.28 -5.79
N PRO A 51 -17.65 0.71 -6.44
CA PRO A 51 -17.80 -0.39 -7.39
C PRO A 51 -18.39 -1.65 -6.77
N GLU A 52 -19.06 -2.46 -7.56
CA GLU A 52 -19.70 -3.73 -7.14
C GLU A 52 -18.78 -4.66 -6.35
N ASN A 53 -17.53 -4.81 -6.80
CA ASN A 53 -16.55 -5.72 -6.17
C ASN A 53 -15.65 -5.02 -5.13
N ALA A 54 -16.01 -3.83 -4.66
CA ALA A 54 -15.28 -3.10 -3.62
C ALA A 54 -16.16 -2.90 -2.39
N ARG A 55 -15.57 -3.00 -1.20
CA ARG A 55 -16.26 -2.72 0.06
C ARG A 55 -15.47 -1.71 0.89
N PRO A 56 -16.02 -0.52 1.19
CA PRO A 56 -15.38 0.43 2.08
C PRO A 56 -15.33 -0.13 3.50
N VAL A 57 -14.21 0.11 4.18
CA VAL A 57 -14.05 -0.13 5.61
C VAL A 57 -13.68 1.20 6.25
N GLU A 58 -14.50 1.66 7.19
CA GLU A 58 -14.22 2.91 7.90
C GLU A 58 -13.10 2.67 8.92
N TRP A 59 -11.95 3.30 8.69
CA TRP A 59 -10.81 3.26 9.60
C TRP A 59 -10.25 4.66 9.80
N THR A 60 -10.58 5.28 10.93
CA THR A 60 -10.22 6.67 11.26
C THR A 60 -9.01 6.78 12.20
N HIS A 61 -8.34 5.67 12.50
CA HIS A 61 -7.18 5.67 13.38
C HIS A 61 -5.90 6.00 12.60
N THR A 62 -5.17 7.01 13.07
CA THR A 62 -3.80 7.28 12.61
C THR A 62 -2.85 6.31 13.27
N THR A 63 -2.38 5.31 12.53
CA THR A 63 -1.31 4.41 12.97
C THR A 63 0.03 4.91 12.43
N GLY A 64 0.92 5.34 13.33
CA GLY A 64 2.33 5.56 13.02
C GLY A 64 3.12 4.30 13.34
N THR A 65 3.56 3.57 12.32
CA THR A 65 4.42 2.40 12.50
C THR A 65 5.85 2.73 12.10
N SER A 66 6.77 2.70 13.07
CA SER A 66 8.20 2.74 12.82
C SER A 66 8.76 1.33 12.99
N TYR A 67 9.52 0.87 12.02
CA TYR A 67 10.15 -0.44 12.06
C TYR A 67 11.68 -0.27 12.00
N VAL A 68 12.36 -0.85 12.97
CA VAL A 68 13.83 -0.89 13.04
C VAL A 68 14.26 -2.31 12.76
N TYR A 69 15.16 -2.48 11.79
CA TYR A 69 15.70 -3.78 11.42
C TYR A 69 17.21 -3.75 11.50
N ASN A 70 17.81 -4.83 12.02
CA ASN A 70 19.27 -4.95 12.11
C ASN A 70 19.89 -5.52 10.83
N THR A 71 19.08 -6.14 9.97
CA THR A 71 19.52 -6.81 8.73
C THR A 71 18.51 -6.62 7.62
N VAL A 72 18.98 -6.69 6.37
CA VAL A 72 18.15 -6.57 5.16
C VAL A 72 17.13 -7.71 5.07
N GLU A 73 17.53 -8.91 5.48
CA GLU A 73 16.70 -10.11 5.49
C GLU A 73 15.52 -9.97 6.46
N GLN A 74 15.73 -9.35 7.63
CA GLN A 74 14.65 -9.06 8.59
C GLN A 74 13.65 -8.05 8.04
N PHE A 75 14.14 -7.02 7.34
CA PHE A 75 13.29 -6.04 6.65
C PHE A 75 12.41 -6.72 5.60
N GLN A 76 13.01 -7.50 4.71
CA GLN A 76 12.31 -8.19 3.62
C GLN A 76 11.31 -9.22 4.15
N SER A 77 11.67 -9.97 5.21
CA SER A 77 10.78 -10.95 5.85
C SER A 77 9.56 -10.27 6.47
N HIS A 78 9.72 -9.16 7.18
CA HIS A 78 8.60 -8.47 7.82
C HIS A 78 7.60 -7.91 6.80
N PHE A 79 8.09 -7.27 5.73
CA PHE A 79 7.20 -6.79 4.67
C PHE A 79 6.53 -7.95 3.90
N SER A 80 7.22 -9.06 3.68
CA SER A 80 6.65 -10.26 3.06
C SER A 80 5.54 -10.87 3.89
N GLN A 81 5.70 -10.92 5.22
CA GLN A 81 4.67 -11.41 6.14
C GLN A 81 3.42 -10.52 6.12
N ASN A 82 3.58 -9.19 6.19
CA ASN A 82 2.45 -8.26 6.18
C ASN A 82 1.69 -8.21 4.85
N ALA A 83 2.40 -8.39 3.74
CA ALA A 83 1.77 -8.45 2.42
C ALA A 83 1.13 -9.83 2.12
N GLY A 84 1.26 -10.82 3.01
CA GLY A 84 0.81 -12.20 2.78
C GLY A 84 1.56 -12.91 1.64
N VAL A 85 2.72 -12.37 1.23
CA VAL A 85 3.50 -12.87 0.10
C VAL A 85 4.45 -13.93 0.62
N LYS A 86 4.22 -15.20 0.25
CA LYS A 86 5.21 -16.29 0.42
C LYS A 86 6.33 -16.14 -0.62
N ALA A 87 7.10 -15.06 -0.57
CA ALA A 87 8.30 -14.88 -1.39
C ALA A 87 9.53 -15.20 -0.55
N SER A 88 10.32 -16.17 -1.01
CA SER A 88 11.59 -16.57 -0.39
C SER A 88 12.79 -15.81 -0.95
N TYR A 89 12.59 -14.82 -1.82
CA TYR A 89 13.66 -14.16 -2.59
C TYR A 89 13.40 -12.65 -2.73
N GLY A 90 14.08 -11.84 -1.90
CA GLY A 90 14.29 -10.40 -2.15
C GLY A 90 13.06 -9.48 -2.23
N GLY A 91 11.89 -9.93 -1.77
CA GLY A 91 10.67 -9.11 -1.77
C GLY A 91 10.89 -7.80 -1.01
N PHE A 92 10.43 -6.70 -1.60
CA PHE A 92 10.50 -5.33 -1.07
C PHE A 92 11.91 -4.71 -1.05
N SER A 93 12.85 -5.22 -1.85
CA SER A 93 14.18 -4.63 -2.02
C SER A 93 14.13 -3.15 -2.44
N GLY A 94 13.20 -2.75 -3.31
CA GLY A 94 13.03 -1.34 -3.68
C GLY A 94 12.60 -0.42 -2.52
N GLN A 95 11.87 -0.94 -1.53
CA GLN A 95 11.54 -0.19 -0.31
C GLN A 95 12.74 -0.11 0.63
N PHE A 96 13.57 -1.16 0.71
CA PHE A 96 14.84 -1.11 1.43
C PHE A 96 15.74 -0.05 0.80
N ASP A 97 15.92 -0.07 -0.52
CA ASP A 97 16.69 0.94 -1.22
C ASP A 97 16.10 2.34 -0.98
N LEU A 98 14.79 2.57 -1.12
CA LEU A 98 14.21 3.88 -0.83
C LEU A 98 14.46 4.35 0.63
N ALA A 99 14.37 3.44 1.59
CA ALA A 99 14.55 3.74 3.01
C ALA A 99 16.00 4.07 3.37
N TYR A 100 16.97 3.43 2.72
CA TYR A 100 18.40 3.53 3.05
C TYR A 100 19.25 4.27 1.99
N ASN A 101 18.70 4.58 0.81
CA ASN A 101 19.35 5.36 -0.27
C ASN A 101 19.33 6.87 0.01
N LYS A 102 18.63 7.31 1.06
CA LYS A 102 19.03 8.56 1.73
C LYS A 102 20.25 8.24 2.57
N THR A 103 21.42 8.35 1.97
CA THR A 103 22.71 8.41 2.67
C THR A 103 22.53 9.34 3.87
N VAL A 104 22.55 8.77 5.07
CA VAL A 104 22.66 9.59 6.28
C VAL A 104 24.08 10.14 6.22
N ASN A 105 24.25 11.33 5.63
CA ASN A 105 25.45 12.13 5.86
C ASN A 105 25.41 12.57 7.32
N THR A 106 25.71 11.65 8.25
CA THR A 106 26.02 11.99 9.63
C THR A 106 27.49 12.40 9.70
N ASP A 107 27.85 13.42 8.92
CA ASP A 107 29.10 14.16 9.07
C ASP A 107 28.76 15.56 9.58
N GLN A 108 28.47 15.63 10.88
CA GLN A 108 28.70 16.81 11.70
C GLN A 108 29.21 16.28 13.05
N SER A 109 30.50 15.94 13.09
CA SER A 109 31.30 15.93 14.32
C SER A 109 31.69 17.36 14.68
#